data_AF-A0A0D9UWZ1-F1
#
_entry.id   AF-A0A0D9UWZ1-F1
#
_cell.length_a   1.000
_cell.length_b   1.000
_cell.length_c   1.000
_cell.angle_alpha   90.00
_cell.angle_beta   90.00
_cell.angle_gamma   90.00
#
_symmetry.space_group_name_H-M   'P 1'
#
loop_
_entity.id
_entity.type
_entity.pdbx_description
1 polymer ?
#
loop_
_entity_poly.entity_id
_entity_poly.type
_entity_poly.pdbx_seq_one_letter_code
_entity_poly.pdbx_strand_id
1 'polypeptide(L)'
;MAEEENPWKPLFWQRVAAVNEKVSAIRENLSAVQQQLAPPVTGERFPSMEDKLREPSMALGHAVCYMEAAVLLALFRGGLDEQGSIPVYGLDDDDAVRRALLNLRHAKARGEDASDALDRCRGHLGAFKRLLLHTDVPGVADHVGGEHGSAGDDLEAARQFMVDVDAYITAAVGNGPNAV
;
A
#
# COMPACT_ATOMS: atom_id res chain seq x y z
N MET A 1 -37.90 20.95 4.58
CA MET A 1 -36.98 20.09 5.36
C MET A 1 -35.62 20.31 4.74
N ALA A 2 -34.66 20.83 5.49
CA ALA A 2 -33.31 21.02 4.99
C ALA A 2 -32.74 19.64 4.62
N GLU A 3 -32.13 19.50 3.45
CA GLU A 3 -31.22 18.39 3.18
C GLU A 3 -30.19 18.41 4.31
N GLU A 4 -30.26 17.41 5.20
CA GLU A 4 -29.19 17.18 6.17
C GLU A 4 -27.93 16.96 5.34
N GLU A 5 -27.04 17.93 5.41
CA GLU A 5 -25.79 18.01 4.67
C GLU A 5 -24.99 16.73 4.96
N ASN A 6 -24.93 15.84 3.96
CA ASN A 6 -24.51 14.45 4.16
C ASN A 6 -23.03 14.36 4.59
N PRO A 7 -22.72 14.27 5.89
CA PRO A 7 -21.42 14.70 6.40
C PRO A 7 -20.32 13.68 6.11
N TRP A 8 -20.68 12.44 5.77
CA TRP A 8 -19.71 11.39 5.43
C TRP A 8 -19.16 11.53 4.02
N LYS A 9 -19.86 12.16 3.06
CA LYS A 9 -19.40 12.29 1.67
C LYS A 9 -18.12 13.11 1.55
N PRO A 10 -18.02 14.31 2.15
CA PRO A 10 -16.76 15.06 2.16
C PRO A 10 -15.62 14.28 2.82
N LEU A 11 -15.90 13.59 3.94
CA LEU A 11 -14.90 12.78 4.65
C LEU A 11 -14.43 11.60 3.80
N PHE A 12 -15.33 10.91 3.10
CA PHE A 12 -15.01 9.84 2.17
C PHE A 12 -14.02 10.33 1.10
N TRP A 13 -14.36 11.40 0.39
CA TRP A 13 -13.50 11.94 -0.67
C TRP A 13 -12.17 12.48 -0.14
N GLN A 14 -12.15 13.06 1.07
CA GLN A 14 -10.91 13.42 1.76
C GLN A 14 -10.02 12.20 2.01
N ARG A 15 -10.59 11.04 2.38
CA ARG A 15 -9.81 9.80 2.55
C ARG A 15 -9.28 9.30 1.21
N VAL A 16 -10.08 9.32 0.15
CA VAL A 16 -9.62 8.93 -1.21
C VAL A 16 -8.44 9.80 -1.66
N ALA A 17 -8.53 11.12 -1.46
CA ALA A 17 -7.44 12.04 -1.79
C ALA A 17 -6.17 11.76 -0.95
N ALA A 18 -6.32 11.55 0.36
CA ALA A 18 -5.20 11.21 1.24
C ALA A 18 -4.53 9.87 0.87
N VAL A 19 -5.29 8.90 0.36
CA VAL A 19 -4.73 7.65 -0.18
C VAL A 19 -3.91 7.92 -1.44
N ASN A 20 -4.41 8.75 -2.35
CA ASN A 20 -3.73 9.09 -3.61
C ASN A 20 -2.36 9.74 -3.39
N GLU A 21 -2.27 10.69 -2.46
CA GLU A 21 -1.00 11.33 -2.08
C GLU A 21 0.00 10.32 -1.53
N LYS A 22 -0.45 9.38 -0.69
CA LYS A 22 0.41 8.35 -0.11
C LYS A 22 0.92 7.35 -1.15
N VAL A 23 0.04 6.88 -2.02
CA VAL A 23 0.38 5.94 -3.10
C VAL A 23 1.46 6.53 -4.01
N SER A 24 1.34 7.81 -4.37
CA SER A 24 2.36 8.54 -5.13
C SER A 24 3.72 8.51 -4.44
N ALA A 25 3.77 8.85 -3.14
CA ALA A 25 5.01 8.86 -2.36
C ALA A 25 5.63 7.46 -2.20
N ILE A 26 4.81 6.43 -1.98
CA ILE A 26 5.27 5.03 -1.87
C ILE A 26 5.96 4.61 -3.17
N ARG A 27 5.36 4.90 -4.33
CA ARG A 27 5.91 4.52 -5.64
C ARG A 27 7.28 5.13 -5.92
N GLU A 28 7.47 6.40 -5.56
CA GLU A 28 8.75 7.10 -5.68
C GLU A 28 9.81 6.43 -4.79
N ASN A 29 9.45 6.16 -3.53
CA ASN A 29 10.34 5.50 -2.58
C ASN A 29 10.73 4.08 -3.02
N LEU A 30 9.78 3.25 -3.46
CA LEU A 30 10.08 1.89 -3.93
C LEU A 30 10.96 1.89 -5.18
N SER A 31 10.75 2.86 -6.08
CA SER A 31 11.60 2.99 -7.27
C SER A 31 13.04 3.39 -6.90
N ALA A 32 13.22 4.25 -5.89
CA ALA A 32 14.53 4.60 -5.37
C ALA A 32 15.24 3.41 -4.70
N VAL A 33 14.49 2.55 -3.98
CA VAL A 33 15.03 1.32 -3.36
C VAL A 33 15.45 0.32 -4.45
N GLN A 34 14.65 0.12 -5.49
CA GLN A 34 14.98 -0.80 -6.60
C GLN A 34 16.30 -0.42 -7.27
N GLN A 35 16.51 0.87 -7.57
CA GLN A 35 17.74 1.35 -8.21
C GLN A 35 18.98 1.05 -7.37
N GLN A 36 18.84 1.05 -6.05
CA GLN A 36 19.93 0.77 -5.11
C GLN A 36 20.16 -0.73 -4.90
N LEU A 37 19.17 -1.57 -5.20
CA LEU A 37 19.26 -3.04 -5.13
C LEU A 37 19.80 -3.66 -6.43
N ALA A 38 19.78 -2.92 -7.55
CA ALA A 38 20.22 -3.38 -8.87
C ALA A 38 21.73 -3.66 -9.08
N PRO A 39 22.71 -3.06 -8.38
CA PRO A 39 24.13 -3.33 -8.61
C PRO A 39 24.64 -4.56 -7.83
N PRO A 40 25.73 -5.23 -8.28
CA PRO A 40 26.36 -6.30 -7.51
C PRO A 40 26.90 -5.74 -6.19
N VAL A 41 26.36 -6.24 -5.08
CA VAL A 41 26.74 -5.81 -3.74
C VAL A 41 28.11 -6.39 -3.39
N THR A 42 29.17 -5.67 -3.74
CA THR A 42 30.53 -6.00 -3.32
C THR A 42 30.81 -5.42 -1.94
N GLY A 43 30.84 -6.29 -0.91
CA GLY A 43 31.69 -6.25 0.31
C GLY A 43 31.72 -5.01 1.23
N GLU A 44 31.36 -3.83 0.77
CA GLU A 44 31.48 -2.58 1.50
C GLU A 44 30.09 -2.08 1.86
N ARG A 45 29.75 -2.28 3.14
CA ARG A 45 28.62 -1.66 3.84
C ARG A 45 27.38 -1.48 2.95
N PHE A 46 26.65 -2.57 2.73
CA PHE A 46 25.27 -2.47 2.31
C PHE A 46 24.55 -1.58 3.32
N PRO A 47 24.21 -0.31 2.99
CA PRO A 47 23.41 0.50 3.88
C PRO A 47 22.12 -0.28 4.09
N SER A 48 21.62 -0.33 5.32
CA SER A 48 20.49 -1.18 5.69
C SER A 48 19.27 -0.88 4.79
N MET A 49 19.13 -1.60 3.68
CA MET A 49 18.03 -1.44 2.73
C MET A 49 16.72 -1.82 3.39
N GLU A 50 16.79 -2.71 4.39
CA GLU A 50 15.70 -2.98 5.34
C GLU A 50 15.17 -1.70 6.00
N ASP A 51 16.06 -0.81 6.47
CA ASP A 51 15.65 0.45 7.10
C ASP A 51 15.02 1.40 6.08
N LYS A 52 15.50 1.39 4.84
CA LYS A 52 14.91 2.18 3.74
C LYS A 52 13.53 1.68 3.31
N LEU A 53 13.26 0.39 3.48
CA LEU A 53 11.94 -0.19 3.24
C LEU A 53 10.94 0.04 4.38
N ARG A 54 11.41 0.44 5.56
CA ARG A 54 10.54 0.68 6.72
C ARG A 54 9.51 1.78 6.47
N GLU A 55 9.95 2.90 5.90
CA GLU A 55 9.08 4.04 5.60
C GLU A 55 8.00 3.73 4.55
N PRO A 56 8.33 3.19 3.35
CA PRO A 56 7.30 2.81 2.39
C PRO A 56 6.37 1.71 2.91
N SER A 57 6.85 0.77 3.73
CA SER A 57 5.99 -0.24 4.38
C SER A 57 4.98 0.41 5.33
N MET A 58 5.43 1.35 6.17
CA MET A 58 4.55 2.09 7.09
C MET A 58 3.54 2.96 6.34
N ALA A 59 3.99 3.64 5.29
CA ALA A 59 3.13 4.46 4.45
C ALA A 59 2.06 3.61 3.74
N LEU A 60 2.42 2.41 3.27
CA LEU A 60 1.49 1.46 2.67
C LEU A 60 0.46 0.96 3.68
N GLY A 61 0.89 0.57 4.88
CA GLY A 61 -0.03 0.20 5.96
C GLY A 61 -1.02 1.33 6.29
N HIS A 62 -0.55 2.58 6.36
CA HIS A 62 -1.44 3.73 6.52
C HIS A 62 -2.40 3.90 5.34
N ALA A 63 -1.95 3.70 4.10
CA ALA A 63 -2.80 3.80 2.92
C ALA A 63 -3.93 2.75 2.94
N VAL A 64 -3.61 1.49 3.25
CA VAL A 64 -4.59 0.40 3.41
C VAL A 64 -5.60 0.72 4.51
N CYS A 65 -5.16 1.23 5.67
CA CYS A 65 -6.06 1.68 6.74
C CYS A 65 -7.00 2.81 6.28
N TYR A 66 -6.50 3.76 5.48
CA TYR A 66 -7.34 4.84 4.95
C TYR A 66 -8.34 4.36 3.90
N MET A 67 -7.97 3.39 3.06
CA MET A 67 -8.89 2.74 2.12
C MET A 67 -10.01 2.02 2.88
N GLU A 68 -9.68 1.26 3.92
CA GLU A 68 -10.67 0.61 4.79
C GLU A 68 -11.57 1.63 5.48
N ALA A 69 -11.00 2.69 6.05
CA ALA A 69 -11.78 3.76 6.66
C ALA A 69 -12.76 4.42 5.67
N ALA A 70 -12.36 4.63 4.42
CA ALA A 70 -13.24 5.14 3.37
C ALA A 70 -14.38 4.16 3.05
N VAL A 71 -14.08 2.86 2.96
CA VAL A 71 -15.09 1.81 2.78
C VAL A 71 -16.09 1.80 3.95
N LEU A 72 -15.61 1.85 5.18
CA LEU A 72 -16.44 1.88 6.38
C LEU A 72 -17.33 3.12 6.42
N LEU A 73 -16.79 4.31 6.12
CA LEU A 73 -17.57 5.56 6.07
C LEU A 73 -18.75 5.46 5.09
N ALA A 74 -18.52 4.85 3.92
CA ALA A 74 -19.56 4.75 2.91
C ALA A 74 -20.57 3.61 3.17
N LEU A 75 -20.20 2.59 3.95
CA LEU A 75 -21.11 1.52 4.39
C LEU A 75 -21.95 1.93 5.60
N PHE A 76 -21.38 2.75 6.49
CA PHE A 76 -21.92 3.03 7.83
C PHE A 76 -22.30 4.50 8.03
N ARG A 77 -22.85 5.09 6.96
CA ARG A 77 -23.19 6.50 6.69
C ARG A 77 -23.86 7.31 7.81
N GLY A 78 -24.41 6.65 8.83
CA GLY A 78 -25.15 7.29 9.93
C GLY A 78 -24.57 7.03 11.32
N GLY A 79 -23.43 6.34 11.45
CA GLY A 79 -22.89 5.95 12.74
C GLY A 79 -23.74 4.87 13.41
N LEU A 80 -23.76 4.84 14.75
CA LEU A 80 -24.61 3.93 15.51
C LEU A 80 -26.06 4.44 15.47
N ASP A 81 -27.02 3.53 15.26
CA ASP A 81 -28.43 3.81 15.48
C ASP A 81 -28.72 4.03 16.99
N GLU A 82 -29.98 4.36 17.30
CA GLU A 82 -30.44 4.59 18.67
C GLU A 82 -30.26 3.36 19.58
N GLN A 83 -30.04 2.17 19.00
CA GLN A 83 -29.79 0.92 19.69
C GLN A 83 -28.29 0.59 19.83
N GLY A 84 -27.40 1.50 19.40
CA GLY A 84 -25.96 1.25 19.43
C GLY A 84 -25.50 0.22 18.40
N SER A 85 -26.30 -0.07 17.37
CA SER A 85 -25.96 -0.94 16.25
C SER A 85 -25.56 -0.13 15.05
N ILE A 86 -24.74 -0.67 14.15
CA ILE A 86 -24.39 0.03 12.92
C ILE A 86 -25.36 -0.38 11.82
N PRO A 87 -26.34 0.46 11.44
CA PRO A 87 -27.22 0.16 10.32
C PRO A 87 -26.40 0.03 9.03
N VAL A 88 -26.47 -1.16 8.43
CA VAL A 88 -25.92 -1.41 7.10
C VAL A 88 -26.87 -0.79 6.09
N TYR A 89 -26.66 0.49 5.78
CA TYR A 89 -27.38 1.14 4.69
C TYR A 89 -26.85 0.57 3.36
N GLY A 90 -27.77 0.18 2.46
CA GLY A 90 -27.40 -0.26 1.10
C GLY A 90 -26.49 0.75 0.41
N LEU A 91 -25.68 0.32 -0.56
CA LEU A 91 -24.79 1.22 -1.35
C LEU A 91 -25.54 2.47 -1.80
N ASP A 92 -24.90 3.63 -1.72
CA ASP A 92 -25.49 4.92 -2.06
C ASP A 92 -26.05 4.88 -3.49
N ASP A 93 -27.17 5.56 -3.74
CA ASP A 93 -27.69 5.71 -5.10
C ASP A 93 -26.72 6.55 -5.95
N ASP A 94 -25.78 7.23 -5.29
CA ASP A 94 -24.62 7.87 -5.90
C ASP A 94 -23.69 6.85 -6.61
N ASP A 95 -23.91 6.73 -7.92
CA ASP A 95 -23.08 5.98 -8.86
C ASP A 95 -21.58 6.23 -8.69
N ALA A 96 -21.19 7.46 -8.37
CA ALA A 96 -19.80 7.87 -8.30
C ALA A 96 -19.14 7.30 -7.04
N VAL A 97 -19.82 7.37 -5.89
CA VAL A 97 -19.39 6.72 -4.66
C VAL A 97 -19.30 5.20 -4.84
N ARG A 98 -20.28 4.58 -5.50
CA ARG A 98 -20.27 3.12 -5.73
C ARG A 98 -19.06 2.67 -6.56
N ARG A 99 -18.76 3.39 -7.65
CA ARG A 99 -17.58 3.12 -8.49
C ARG A 99 -16.28 3.34 -7.71
N ALA A 100 -16.19 4.43 -6.94
CA ALA A 100 -15.04 4.69 -6.10
C ALA A 100 -14.83 3.60 -5.04
N LEU A 101 -15.91 3.11 -4.40
CA LEU A 101 -15.82 2.02 -3.42
C LEU A 101 -15.32 0.71 -4.02
N LEU A 102 -15.80 0.35 -5.22
CA LEU A 102 -15.32 -0.84 -5.91
C LEU A 102 -13.81 -0.74 -6.16
N ASN A 103 -13.36 0.40 -6.69
CA ASN A 103 -11.94 0.66 -6.93
C ASN A 103 -11.12 0.67 -5.64
N LEU A 104 -11.60 1.28 -4.56
CA LEU A 104 -10.92 1.28 -3.26
C LEU A 104 -10.75 -0.13 -2.69
N ARG A 105 -11.74 -1.02 -2.87
CA ARG A 105 -11.62 -2.42 -2.44
C ARG A 105 -10.55 -3.17 -3.22
N HIS A 106 -10.48 -2.97 -4.53
CA HIS A 106 -9.44 -3.55 -5.36
C HIS A 106 -8.05 -2.97 -5.02
N ALA A 107 -7.96 -1.66 -4.83
CA ALA A 107 -6.75 -0.99 -4.37
C ALA A 107 -6.28 -1.53 -3.02
N LYS A 108 -7.21 -1.77 -2.08
CA LYS A 108 -6.90 -2.32 -0.77
C LYS A 108 -6.30 -3.71 -0.87
N ALA A 109 -6.95 -4.63 -1.60
CA ALA A 109 -6.44 -5.99 -1.79
C ALA A 109 -5.03 -5.99 -2.39
N ARG A 110 -4.78 -5.13 -3.39
CA ARG A 110 -3.44 -4.96 -3.96
C ARG A 110 -2.45 -4.30 -3.01
N GLY A 111 -2.90 -3.38 -2.16
CA GLY A 111 -2.08 -2.79 -1.11
C GLY A 111 -1.65 -3.80 -0.05
N GLU A 112 -2.52 -4.76 0.29
CA GLU A 112 -2.20 -5.89 1.16
C GLU A 112 -1.18 -6.83 0.48
N ASP A 113 -1.39 -7.20 -0.78
CA ASP A 113 -0.41 -7.99 -1.58
C ASP A 113 0.97 -7.30 -1.62
N ALA A 114 0.99 -5.98 -1.82
CA ALA A 114 2.21 -5.18 -1.82
C ALA A 114 2.89 -5.17 -0.45
N SER A 115 2.12 -5.12 0.64
CA SER A 115 2.66 -5.14 2.01
C SER A 115 3.33 -6.47 2.30
N ASP A 116 2.68 -7.57 1.95
CA ASP A 116 3.22 -8.92 2.13
C ASP A 116 4.52 -9.11 1.33
N ALA A 117 4.58 -8.60 0.10
CA ALA A 117 5.78 -8.64 -0.72
C ALA A 117 6.93 -7.79 -0.11
N LEU A 118 6.64 -6.60 0.41
CA LEU A 118 7.66 -5.79 1.09
C LEU A 118 8.19 -6.45 2.37
N ASP A 119 7.33 -7.11 3.14
CA ASP A 119 7.76 -7.80 4.35
C ASP A 119 8.64 -9.03 4.03
N ARG A 120 8.33 -9.78 2.97
CA ARG A 120 9.22 -10.85 2.49
C ARG A 120 10.56 -10.30 1.98
N CYS A 121 10.52 -9.24 1.18
CA CYS A 121 11.72 -8.54 0.71
C CYS A 121 12.62 -8.13 1.89
N ARG A 122 12.05 -7.53 2.93
CA ARG A 122 12.77 -7.16 4.16
C ARG A 122 13.35 -8.39 4.87
N GLY A 123 12.61 -9.49 4.92
CA GLY A 123 13.09 -10.77 5.43
C GLY A 123 14.33 -11.27 4.71
N HIS A 124 14.29 -11.30 3.37
CA HIS A 124 15.40 -11.69 2.52
C HIS A 124 16.63 -10.77 2.70
N LEU A 125 16.42 -9.45 2.76
CA LEU A 125 17.51 -8.50 3.03
C LEU A 125 18.12 -8.68 4.42
N GLY A 126 17.31 -9.00 5.42
CA GLY A 126 17.76 -9.34 6.77
C GLY A 126 18.58 -10.63 6.80
N ALA A 127 18.18 -11.65 6.05
CA ALA A 127 18.92 -12.90 5.89
C ALA A 127 20.24 -12.66 5.14
N PHE A 128 20.19 -11.99 3.99
CA PHE A 128 21.36 -11.56 3.21
C PHE A 128 22.41 -10.86 4.08
N LYS A 129 21.99 -9.87 4.87
CA LYS A 129 22.88 -9.13 5.80
C LYS A 129 23.56 -10.05 6.81
N ARG A 130 22.87 -11.07 7.33
CA ARG A 130 23.45 -12.04 8.27
C ARG A 130 24.41 -12.99 7.56
N LEU A 131 24.07 -13.48 6.37
CA LEU A 131 24.93 -14.37 5.59
C LEU A 131 26.23 -13.70 5.15
N LEU A 132 26.21 -12.39 4.88
CA LEU A 132 27.41 -11.61 4.58
C LEU A 132 28.46 -11.63 5.72
N LEU A 133 28.07 -11.95 6.96
CA LEU A 133 29.00 -12.08 8.09
C LEU A 133 29.73 -13.43 8.13
N HIS A 134 29.35 -14.38 7.27
CA HIS A 134 29.81 -15.77 7.28
C HIS A 134 30.23 -16.25 5.88
N THR A 135 30.72 -15.35 5.04
CA THR A 135 31.09 -15.64 3.65
C THR A 135 32.28 -16.60 3.51
N ASP A 136 33.01 -16.84 4.60
CA ASP A 136 34.10 -17.80 4.72
C ASP A 136 33.61 -19.25 4.90
N VAL A 137 32.32 -19.45 5.22
CA VAL A 137 31.72 -20.78 5.36
C VAL A 137 31.35 -21.35 3.98
N PRO A 138 31.81 -22.58 3.64
CA PRO A 138 31.48 -23.22 2.36
C PRO A 138 29.95 -23.29 2.11
N GLY A 139 29.52 -22.89 0.92
CA GLY A 139 28.12 -22.89 0.51
C GLY A 139 27.31 -21.64 0.89
N VAL A 140 27.83 -20.76 1.76
CA VAL A 140 27.13 -19.51 2.14
C VAL A 140 27.07 -18.52 0.97
N ALA A 141 28.08 -18.49 0.10
CA ALA A 141 28.10 -17.59 -1.06
C ALA A 141 26.88 -17.78 -2.00
N ASP A 142 26.47 -19.02 -2.24
CA ASP A 142 25.29 -19.32 -3.08
C ASP A 142 24.00 -18.83 -2.41
N HIS A 143 23.91 -18.94 -1.08
CA HIS A 143 22.76 -18.46 -0.31
C HIS A 143 22.71 -16.93 -0.29
N VAL A 144 23.86 -16.25 -0.22
CA VAL A 144 23.93 -14.78 -0.33
C VAL A 144 23.33 -14.31 -1.65
N GLY A 145 23.69 -14.95 -2.76
CA GLY A 145 23.13 -14.64 -4.08
C GLY A 145 21.62 -14.93 -4.15
N GLY A 146 21.18 -16.06 -3.60
CA GLY A 146 19.77 -16.46 -3.55
C GLY A 146 18.88 -15.50 -2.76
N GLU A 147 19.31 -15.10 -1.55
CA GLU A 147 18.58 -14.13 -0.73
C GLU A 147 18.53 -12.75 -1.39
N HIS A 148 19.64 -12.30 -2.00
CA HIS A 148 19.66 -11.02 -2.72
C HIS A 148 18.73 -11.03 -3.93
N GLY A 149 18.72 -12.12 -4.71
CA GLY A 149 17.80 -12.30 -5.84
C GLY A 149 16.35 -12.30 -5.40
N SER A 150 16.00 -13.09 -4.38
CA SER A 150 14.64 -13.18 -3.84
C SER A 150 14.14 -11.83 -3.31
N ALA A 151 15.01 -11.07 -2.64
CA ALA A 151 14.69 -9.69 -2.22
C ALA A 151 14.36 -8.79 -3.42
N GLY A 152 15.09 -8.94 -4.54
CA GLY A 152 14.83 -8.23 -5.79
C GLY A 152 13.48 -8.58 -6.39
N ASP A 153 13.17 -9.87 -6.48
CA ASP A 153 11.92 -10.38 -7.04
C ASP A 153 10.70 -9.92 -6.22
N ASP A 154 10.77 -10.00 -4.90
CA ASP A 154 9.70 -9.53 -4.01
C ASP A 154 9.52 -8.00 -4.08
N LEU A 155 10.62 -7.23 -4.21
CA LEU A 155 10.53 -5.78 -4.39
C LEU A 155 9.87 -5.42 -5.73
N GLU A 156 10.20 -6.15 -6.79
CA GLU A 156 9.57 -5.98 -8.10
C GLU A 156 8.07 -6.30 -8.04
N ALA A 157 7.70 -7.41 -7.38
CA ALA A 157 6.30 -7.77 -7.15
C ALA A 157 5.56 -6.66 -6.38
N ALA A 158 6.13 -6.15 -5.28
CA ALA A 158 5.56 -5.04 -4.53
C ALA A 158 5.33 -3.80 -5.41
N ARG A 159 6.27 -3.47 -6.29
CA ARG A 159 6.13 -2.35 -7.23
C ARG A 159 5.01 -2.58 -8.23
N GLN A 160 4.88 -3.80 -8.76
CA GLN A 160 3.81 -4.13 -9.71
C GLN A 160 2.44 -4.04 -9.04
N PHE A 161 2.29 -4.50 -7.80
CA PHE A 161 1.07 -4.30 -7.03
C PHE A 161 0.78 -2.81 -6.80
N MET A 162 1.80 -2.00 -6.52
CA MET A 162 1.62 -0.56 -6.37
C MET A 162 1.19 0.16 -7.66
N VAL A 163 1.53 -0.37 -8.84
CA VAL A 163 0.97 0.12 -10.12
C VAL A 163 -0.53 -0.15 -10.19
N ASP A 164 -0.97 -1.34 -9.79
CA ASP A 164 -2.40 -1.66 -9.74
C ASP A 164 -3.14 -0.77 -8.72
N VAL A 165 -2.57 -0.55 -7.53
CA VAL A 165 -3.10 0.36 -6.50
C VAL A 165 -3.29 1.76 -7.08
N ASP A 166 -2.27 2.30 -7.74
CA ASP A 166 -2.30 3.63 -8.36
C ASP A 166 -3.40 3.75 -9.42
N ALA A 167 -3.55 2.72 -10.28
CA ALA A 167 -4.60 2.68 -11.29
C ALA A 167 -6.00 2.69 -10.66
N TYR A 168 -6.23 1.89 -9.61
CA TYR A 168 -7.52 1.87 -8.93
C TYR A 168 -7.80 3.17 -8.17
N ILE A 169 -6.81 3.76 -7.49
CA ILE A 169 -7.00 5.02 -6.77
C ILE A 169 -7.23 6.18 -7.73
N THR A 170 -6.51 6.24 -8.85
CA THR A 170 -6.75 7.21 -9.92
C THR A 170 -8.17 7.07 -10.46
N ALA A 171 -8.64 5.85 -10.70
CA ALA A 171 -10.01 5.59 -11.13
C ALA A 171 -11.03 6.00 -10.04
N ALA A 172 -10.75 5.79 -8.75
CA ALA A 172 -11.60 6.22 -7.65
C ALA A 172 -11.69 7.76 -7.58
N VAL A 173 -10.56 8.47 -7.67
CA VAL A 173 -10.50 9.94 -7.67
C VAL A 173 -11.21 10.53 -8.88
N GLY A 174 -11.11 9.91 -10.06
CA GLY A 174 -11.83 10.32 -11.27
C GLY A 174 -13.36 10.18 -11.18
N ASN A 175 -13.89 9.58 -10.12
CA ASN A 175 -15.32 9.61 -9.80
C ASN A 175 -15.69 10.70 -8.78
N GLY A 176 -14.72 11.48 -8.30
CA GLY A 176 -14.93 12.49 -7.27
C GLY A 176 -15.66 13.75 -7.77
N PRO A 177 -16.14 14.60 -6.85
CA PRO A 177 -16.85 15.83 -7.18
C PRO A 177 -16.01 16.87 -7.94
N ASN A 178 -14.68 16.68 -7.99
CA ASN A 178 -13.74 17.52 -8.74
C ASN A 178 -13.22 16.83 -10.02
N ALA A 179 -13.85 15.74 -10.48
CA ALA A 179 -13.50 15.10 -11.74
C ALA A 179 -13.84 16.03 -12.91
N VAL A 180 -12.83 16.41 -13.69
CA VAL A 180 -12.98 17.12 -14.97
C VAL A 180 -13.13 16.11 -16.09
#